data_AF-A0A8T6DT73-F1
#
_entry.id   AF-A0A8T6DT73-F1
#
_cell.length_a   1.000
_cell.length_b   1.000
_cell.length_c   1.000
_cell.angle_alpha   90.00
_cell.angle_beta   90.00
_cell.angle_gamma   90.00
#
_symmetry.space_group_name_H-M   'P 1'
#
loop_
_entity.id
_entity.type
_entity.pdbx_description
1 polymer ?
#
loop_
_entity_poly.entity_id
_entity_poly.type
_entity_poly.pdbx_seq_one_letter_code
_entity_poly.pdbx_strand_id
1 'polypeptide(L)'
;MNSLVVPHLTAAGFDVQLADLGFNSEQEAVDLDASIVFDMTRGAVERADGVQALYFQGAVLNPLPVIDEMEAEFGLPIVASNPAMIWSVASQLGGTFSIEGKGRLVREWPSLP
;
A
#
# COMPACT_ATOMS: atom_id res chain seq x y z
N MET A 1 7.45 -12.07 -6.37
CA MET A 1 6.97 -10.93 -7.19
C MET A 1 7.89 -9.70 -7.22
N ASN A 2 8.61 -9.40 -6.12
CA ASN A 2 9.44 -8.19 -5.97
C ASN A 2 10.50 -7.96 -7.07
N SER A 3 11.07 -9.03 -7.63
CA SER A 3 12.06 -8.95 -8.72
C SER A 3 11.53 -8.31 -10.01
N LEU A 4 10.21 -8.23 -10.18
CA LEU A 4 9.56 -7.54 -11.31
C LEU A 4 9.07 -6.14 -10.92
N VAL A 5 8.58 -5.98 -9.69
CA VAL A 5 7.99 -4.74 -9.19
C VAL A 5 9.04 -3.66 -8.96
N VAL A 6 10.17 -4.01 -8.32
CA VAL A 6 11.24 -3.04 -8.02
C VAL A 6 11.79 -2.41 -9.29
N PRO A 7 12.19 -3.17 -10.34
CA PRO A 7 12.65 -2.56 -11.59
C PRO A 7 11.59 -1.70 -12.27
N HIS A 8 10.32 -2.11 -12.22
CA HIS A 8 9.23 -1.35 -12.82
C HIS A 8 9.02 0.01 -12.13
N LEU A 9 8.95 0.04 -10.80
CA LEU A 9 8.83 1.28 -10.02
C LEU A 9 10.08 2.16 -10.16
N THR A 10 11.27 1.56 -10.19
CA THR A 10 12.53 2.29 -10.43
C THR A 10 12.53 2.95 -11.80
N ALA A 11 12.09 2.23 -12.85
CA ALA A 11 11.96 2.79 -14.20
C ALA A 11 10.91 3.91 -14.30
N ALA A 12 9.90 3.90 -13.41
CA ALA A 12 8.94 4.98 -13.25
C ALA A 12 9.46 6.17 -12.43
N GLY A 13 10.70 6.10 -11.92
CA GLY A 13 11.37 7.20 -11.21
C GLY A 13 11.25 7.16 -9.69
N PHE A 14 10.76 6.07 -9.11
CA PHE A 14 10.71 5.90 -7.65
C PHE A 14 12.02 5.30 -7.12
N ASP A 15 12.49 5.80 -5.97
CA ASP A 15 13.46 5.07 -5.14
C ASP A 15 12.70 4.06 -4.28
N VAL A 16 13.13 2.79 -4.28
CA VAL A 16 12.34 1.67 -3.74
C VAL A 16 13.13 0.95 -2.66
N GLN A 17 12.63 1.01 -1.43
CA GLN A 17 13.10 0.21 -0.31
C GLN A 17 12.14 -0.96 -0.08
N LEU A 18 12.67 -2.19 -0.11
CA LEU A 18 11.88 -3.37 0.23
C LEU A 18 11.78 -3.51 1.75
N ALA A 19 10.56 -3.64 2.25
CA ALA A 19 10.32 -4.00 3.64
C ALA A 19 10.73 -5.47 3.87
N ASP A 20 11.60 -5.71 4.86
CA ASP A 20 11.80 -7.04 5.41
C ASP A 20 10.70 -7.32 6.45
N LEU A 21 9.77 -8.15 6.03
CA LEU A 21 8.61 -8.60 6.81
C LEU A 21 8.84 -9.98 7.44
N GLY A 22 9.99 -10.62 7.22
CA GLY A 22 10.32 -11.93 7.81
C GLY A 22 9.57 -13.12 7.20
N PHE A 23 8.85 -12.95 6.09
CA PHE A 23 8.19 -14.05 5.38
C PHE A 23 9.16 -14.80 4.48
N ASN A 24 9.09 -16.13 4.49
CA ASN A 24 9.81 -16.98 3.54
C ASN A 24 9.00 -17.23 2.26
N SER A 25 7.68 -16.99 2.30
CA SER A 25 6.79 -17.16 1.16
C SER A 25 5.56 -16.26 1.26
N GLU A 26 4.93 -15.96 0.12
CA GLU A 26 3.69 -15.16 0.08
C GLU A 26 2.56 -15.85 0.86
N GLN A 27 2.54 -17.19 0.91
CA GLN A 27 1.53 -17.97 1.64
C GLN A 27 1.52 -17.68 3.16
N GLU A 28 2.65 -17.29 3.74
CA GLU A 28 2.74 -16.95 5.17
C GLU A 28 2.03 -15.64 5.52
N ALA A 29 1.72 -14.82 4.51
CA ALA A 29 0.99 -13.58 4.68
C ALA A 29 -0.54 -13.74 4.51
N VAL A 30 -1.03 -14.93 4.16
CA VAL A 30 -2.46 -15.20 3.95
C VAL A 30 -3.21 -15.15 5.28
N ASP A 31 -4.36 -14.46 5.29
CA ASP A 31 -5.29 -14.40 6.42
C ASP A 31 -4.67 -13.94 7.75
N LEU A 32 -3.58 -13.16 7.69
CA LEU A 32 -3.04 -12.51 8.87
C LEU A 32 -4.06 -11.55 9.46
N ASP A 33 -4.13 -11.56 10.79
CA ASP A 33 -4.94 -10.61 11.53
C ASP A 33 -4.48 -9.18 11.24
N ALA A 34 -5.44 -8.25 11.16
CA ALA A 34 -5.16 -6.86 10.83
C ALA A 34 -4.18 -6.20 11.81
N SER A 35 -4.21 -6.57 13.10
CA SER A 35 -3.25 -6.08 14.09
C SER A 35 -1.82 -6.56 13.82
N ILE A 36 -1.66 -7.79 13.32
CA ILE A 36 -0.35 -8.32 12.92
C ILE A 36 0.16 -7.54 11.71
N VAL A 37 -0.69 -7.30 10.70
CA VAL A 37 -0.32 -6.47 9.53
C VAL A 37 0.10 -5.07 9.98
N PHE A 38 -0.62 -4.47 10.92
CA PHE A 38 -0.27 -3.18 11.52
C PHE A 38 1.14 -3.22 12.13
N ASP A 39 1.37 -4.12 13.09
CA ASP A 39 2.61 -4.16 13.86
C ASP A 39 3.84 -4.46 12.98
N MET A 40 3.67 -5.35 11.99
CA MET A 40 4.72 -5.65 11.02
C MET A 40 5.05 -4.42 10.16
N THR A 41 4.03 -3.68 9.73
CA THR A 41 4.21 -2.46 8.94
C THR A 41 4.86 -1.37 9.78
N ARG A 42 4.43 -1.18 11.04
CA ARG A 42 5.06 -0.24 11.99
C ARG A 42 6.55 -0.52 12.11
N GLY A 43 6.92 -1.78 12.37
CA GLY A 43 8.33 -2.17 12.46
C GLY A 43 9.11 -1.94 11.16
N ALA A 44 8.50 -2.16 9.99
CA ALA A 44 9.13 -1.87 8.70
C ALA A 44 9.36 -0.36 8.49
N VAL A 45 8.39 0.48 8.85
CA VAL A 45 8.50 1.95 8.78
C VAL A 45 9.61 2.45 9.69
N GLU A 46 9.69 1.95 10.93
CA GLU A 46 10.73 2.34 11.90
C GLU A 46 12.16 2.01 11.43
N ARG A 47 12.33 0.99 10.59
CA ARG A 47 13.62 0.59 10.01
C ARG A 47 13.93 1.26 8.67
N ALA A 48 12.94 1.85 8.02
CA ALA A 48 13.09 2.46 6.73
C ALA A 48 13.71 3.87 6.85
N ASP A 49 14.52 4.27 5.87
CA ASP A 49 15.19 5.57 5.89
C ASP A 49 14.53 6.52 4.88
N GLY A 50 13.93 7.61 5.36
CA GLY A 50 13.43 8.69 4.51
C GLY A 50 12.29 8.32 3.54
N VAL A 51 11.51 7.27 3.82
CA VAL A 51 10.38 6.87 2.96
C VAL A 51 9.24 7.91 2.98
N GLN A 52 8.61 8.11 1.83
CA GLN A 52 7.58 9.13 1.63
C GLN A 52 6.17 8.55 1.43
N ALA A 53 6.07 7.24 1.19
CA ALA A 53 4.83 6.51 0.97
C ALA A 53 5.06 5.01 1.20
N LEU A 54 4.00 4.26 1.48
CA LEU A 54 4.03 2.80 1.51
C LEU A 54 3.23 2.23 0.34
N TYR A 55 3.76 1.18 -0.28
CA TYR A 55 3.08 0.46 -1.34
C TYR A 55 2.87 -1.01 -0.96
N PHE A 56 1.60 -1.39 -0.82
CA PHE A 56 1.19 -2.77 -0.61
C PHE A 56 0.87 -3.41 -1.96
N GLN A 57 1.77 -4.29 -2.40
CA GLN A 57 1.58 -5.04 -3.63
C GLN A 57 0.88 -6.38 -3.36
N GLY A 58 -0.13 -6.68 -4.19
CA GLY A 58 -0.83 -7.97 -4.19
C GLY A 58 -2.01 -8.04 -3.22
N ALA A 59 -2.62 -9.22 -3.15
CA ALA A 59 -3.86 -9.44 -2.39
C ALA A 59 -3.65 -10.16 -1.04
N VAL A 60 -2.46 -10.71 -0.81
CA VAL A 60 -2.26 -11.67 0.28
C VAL A 60 -2.09 -10.97 1.62
N LEU A 61 -1.17 -10.00 1.71
CA LEU A 61 -1.04 -9.14 2.87
C LEU A 61 -2.07 -8.00 2.76
N ASN A 62 -3.14 -8.05 3.56
CA ASN A 62 -4.27 -7.14 3.41
C ASN A 62 -4.20 -5.96 4.41
N PRO A 63 -3.87 -4.73 3.96
CA PRO A 63 -3.85 -3.56 4.83
C PRO A 63 -5.24 -2.94 5.07
N LEU A 64 -6.24 -3.28 4.26
CA LEU A 64 -7.52 -2.55 4.19
C LEU A 64 -8.34 -2.47 5.49
N PRO A 65 -8.25 -3.43 6.43
CA PRO A 65 -8.93 -3.29 7.71
C PRO A 65 -8.35 -2.18 8.61
N VAL A 66 -7.07 -1.84 8.43
CA VAL A 66 -6.31 -0.91 9.30
C VAL A 66 -5.60 0.21 8.55
N ILE A 67 -5.86 0.36 7.25
CA ILE A 67 -5.12 1.31 6.38
C ILE A 67 -5.24 2.76 6.82
N ASP A 68 -6.42 3.21 7.26
CA ASP A 68 -6.62 4.57 7.76
C ASP A 68 -5.90 4.80 9.10
N GLU A 69 -5.88 3.78 9.96
CA GLU A 69 -5.16 3.83 11.24
C GLU A 69 -3.66 3.92 10.99
N MET A 70 -3.14 3.12 10.05
CA MET A 70 -1.73 3.16 9.65
C MET A 70 -1.35 4.49 9.01
N GLU A 71 -2.17 5.05 8.09
CA GLU A 71 -1.91 6.37 7.52
C GLU A 71 -1.87 7.47 8.59
N ALA A 72 -2.77 7.41 9.58
CA ALA A 72 -2.82 8.36 10.68
C ALA A 72 -1.60 8.24 11.62
N GLU A 73 -1.22 7.01 11.98
CA GLU A 73 -0.09 6.73 12.86
C GLU A 73 1.26 7.09 12.20
N PHE A 74 1.46 6.66 10.96
CA PHE A 74 2.76 6.80 10.29
C PHE A 74 2.92 8.18 9.65
N GLY A 75 1.82 8.92 9.42
CA GLY A 75 1.84 10.19 8.70
C GLY A 75 2.24 10.05 7.23
N LEU A 76 2.18 8.83 6.69
CA LEU A 76 2.56 8.50 5.32
C LEU A 76 1.33 8.02 4.54
N PRO A 77 1.16 8.44 3.26
CA PRO A 77 0.13 7.87 2.40
C PRO A 77 0.42 6.39 2.12
N ILE A 78 -0.64 5.57 2.11
CA ILE A 78 -0.53 4.14 1.81
C ILE A 78 -1.31 3.82 0.54
N VAL A 79 -0.64 3.21 -0.43
CA VAL A 79 -1.23 2.76 -1.68
C VAL A 79 -1.27 1.23 -1.69
N ALA A 80 -2.46 0.65 -1.74
CA ALA A 80 -2.64 -0.78 -1.98
C ALA A 80 -3.05 -1.02 -3.44
N SER A 81 -2.52 -2.08 -4.07
CA SER A 81 -2.67 -2.32 -5.51
C SER A 81 -4.13 -2.41 -5.97
N ASN A 82 -5.00 -3.05 -5.19
CA ASN A 82 -6.40 -3.24 -5.57
C ASN A 82 -7.22 -1.93 -5.49
N PRO A 83 -7.20 -1.15 -4.38
CA PRO A 83 -7.79 0.19 -4.37
C PRO A 83 -7.23 1.12 -5.45
N ALA A 84 -5.91 1.07 -5.71
CA ALA A 84 -5.29 1.88 -6.75
C ALA A 84 -5.78 1.51 -8.15
N MET A 85 -5.98 0.22 -8.43
CA MET A 85 -6.58 -0.25 -9.68
C MET A 85 -8.02 0.26 -9.83
N ILE A 86 -8.83 0.17 -8.77
CA ILE A 86 -10.21 0.68 -8.77
C ILE A 86 -10.20 2.18 -9.06
N TRP A 87 -9.40 2.95 -8.34
CA TRP A 87 -9.23 4.39 -8.55
C TRP A 87 -8.84 4.70 -10.00
N SER A 88 -7.83 4.02 -10.53
CA SER A 88 -7.33 4.26 -11.89
C SER A 88 -8.37 3.96 -12.97
N VAL A 89 -9.01 2.78 -12.92
CA VAL A 89 -10.00 2.37 -13.94
C VAL A 89 -11.25 3.25 -13.89
N ALA A 90 -11.79 3.49 -12.70
CA ALA A 90 -12.99 4.30 -12.57
C ALA A 90 -12.74 5.77 -12.95
N SER A 91 -11.56 6.32 -12.62
CA SER A 91 -11.20 7.69 -13.03
C SER A 91 -11.10 7.85 -14.55
N GLN A 92 -10.55 6.85 -15.26
CA GLN A 92 -10.50 6.85 -16.73
C GLN A 92 -11.88 6.82 -17.39
N LEU A 93 -12.90 6.30 -16.68
CA LEU A 93 -14.29 6.29 -17.12
C LEU A 93 -15.07 7.54 -16.70
N GLY A 94 -14.40 8.55 -16.12
CA GLY A 94 -15.02 9.78 -15.60
C GLY A 94 -15.71 9.60 -14.24
N GLY A 95 -15.46 8.50 -13.55
CA GLY A 95 -15.95 8.25 -12.21
C GLY A 95 -15.19 9.04 -11.15
N THR A 96 -15.91 9.52 -10.14
CA THR A 96 -15.34 10.13 -8.93
C THR A 96 -16.12 9.64 -7.73
N PHE A 97 -15.41 9.11 -6.73
CA PHE A 97 -16.01 8.49 -5.54
C PHE A 97 -15.33 9.03 -4.28
N SER A 98 -15.90 8.73 -3.12
CA SER A 98 -15.29 8.96 -1.81
C SER A 98 -15.57 7.74 -0.96
N ILE A 99 -14.54 6.92 -0.71
CA ILE A 99 -14.66 5.67 0.04
C ILE A 99 -13.93 5.82 1.37
N GLU A 100 -14.69 6.00 2.44
CA GLU A 100 -14.17 6.09 3.81
C GLU A 100 -13.63 4.74 4.31
N GLY A 101 -12.66 4.78 5.22
CA GLY A 101 -12.14 3.55 5.88
C GLY A 101 -11.23 2.71 4.99
N LYS A 102 -10.76 3.23 3.85
CA LYS A 102 -10.03 2.46 2.81
C LYS A 102 -8.77 3.15 2.27
N GLY A 103 -8.23 4.10 3.03
CA GLY A 103 -7.01 4.81 2.69
C GLY A 103 -7.28 6.09 1.91
N ARG A 104 -6.33 7.01 1.98
CA ARG A 104 -6.42 8.36 1.44
C ARG A 104 -6.72 8.39 -0.05
N LEU A 105 -6.13 7.48 -0.84
CA LEU A 105 -6.27 7.46 -2.30
C LEU A 105 -7.74 7.38 -2.75
N VAL A 106 -8.52 6.47 -2.16
CA VAL A 106 -9.93 6.26 -2.54
C VAL A 106 -10.90 7.13 -1.75
N ARG A 107 -10.46 7.73 -0.63
CA ARG A 107 -11.19 8.76 0.10
C ARG A 107 -11.14 10.10 -0.62
N GLU A 108 -9.95 10.57 -1.02
CA GLU A 108 -9.77 11.87 -1.67
C GLU A 108 -10.00 11.84 -3.18
N TRP A 109 -9.84 10.66 -3.80
CA TRP A 109 -10.05 10.43 -5.23
C TRP A 109 -9.39 11.49 -6.12
N PRO A 110 -8.06 11.64 -6.05
CA PRO A 110 -7.34 12.66 -6.81
C PRO A 110 -7.53 12.47 -8.31
N SER A 111 -7.44 13.56 -9.07
CA SER A 111 -7.45 13.50 -10.54
C SER A 111 -6.23 12.73 -11.07
N LEU A 112 -6.40 12.07 -12.21
CA LEU A 112 -5.28 11.45 -12.91
C LEU A 112 -4.26 12.53 -13.35
N PRO A 113 -2.96 12.21 -13.37
CA PRO A 113 -1.91 13.09 -13.91
C PRO A 113 -2.11 13.42 -15.39
#